data_AF-A0A8X8H6C1-F1
#
_entry.id   AF-A0A8X8H6C1-F1
#
_cell.length_a   1.000
_cell.length_b   1.000
_cell.length_c   1.000
_cell.angle_alpha   90.00
_cell.angle_beta   90.00
_cell.angle_gamma   90.00
#
_symmetry.space_group_name_H-M   'P 1'
#
loop_
_entity.id
_entity.type
_entity.pdbx_description
1 polymer ?
#
loop_
_entity_poly.entity_id
_entity_poly.type
_entity_poly.pdbx_seq_one_letter_code
_entity_poly.pdbx_strand_id
1 'polypeptide(L)'
;MPEAAKRRRAGAVRESAGLLALCLLLPGCLPETHSTAQERRDMAAGMTDEGRAVRSDELPAPRLTGAASERLIYDQARGQNSNAALIMFLARNPASPHAPDARLHLTLRTTPDAPGIAQAVAGADADVVSAFDAARLAAGSGPLRAFLDRHAGHPLAAEAARLLAAR
;
A
#
# COMPACT_ATOMS: atom_id res chain seq x y z
N MET A 1 -36.83 -47.02 11.00
CA MET A 1 -36.10 -47.91 11.92
C MET A 1 -34.65 -48.02 11.45
N PRO A 2 -33.65 -47.86 12.34
CA PRO A 2 -32.35 -47.27 12.02
C PRO A 2 -31.18 -48.27 12.09
N GLU A 3 -30.13 -48.05 11.30
CA GLU A 3 -28.83 -48.74 11.39
C GLU A 3 -27.74 -47.66 11.30
N ALA A 4 -27.34 -47.05 12.42
CA ALA A 4 -26.31 -47.48 13.36
C ALA A 4 -24.88 -47.43 12.80
N ALA A 5 -24.08 -46.56 13.46
CA ALA A 5 -22.67 -46.81 13.80
C ALA A 5 -21.62 -46.67 12.65
N LYS A 6 -20.39 -46.17 12.83
CA LYS A 6 -19.59 -45.81 14.01
C LYS A 6 -18.14 -45.57 13.50
N ARG A 7 -17.45 -44.59 14.11
CA ARG A 7 -15.96 -44.52 14.28
C ARG A 7 -15.13 -44.15 13.01
N ARG A 8 -14.02 -43.38 13.05
CA ARG A 8 -13.02 -43.05 14.08
C ARG A 8 -12.38 -41.66 13.87
N ARG A 9 -11.91 -41.10 14.99
CA ARG A 9 -10.86 -40.07 15.12
C ARG A 9 -9.54 -40.52 14.48
N ALA A 10 -8.70 -39.58 14.03
CA ALA A 10 -7.36 -39.27 14.61
C ALA A 10 -6.35 -38.72 13.59
N GLY A 11 -5.61 -37.68 14.03
CA GLY A 11 -4.24 -37.35 13.62
C GLY A 11 -4.10 -36.52 12.34
N ALA A 12 -3.20 -35.55 12.22
CA ALA A 12 -1.99 -35.30 12.98
C ALA A 12 -1.59 -33.82 12.95
N VAL A 13 -1.24 -33.32 14.14
CA VAL A 13 -0.36 -32.18 14.38
C VAL A 13 1.08 -32.62 14.06
N ARG A 14 1.85 -31.74 13.42
CA ARG A 14 3.33 -31.71 13.32
C ARG A 14 3.69 -30.33 12.74
N GLU A 15 4.11 -29.32 13.51
CA GLU A 15 5.40 -29.15 14.21
C GLU A 15 6.64 -29.51 13.39
N SER A 16 7.32 -28.47 12.90
CA SER A 16 8.77 -28.33 12.63
C SER A 16 9.05 -26.82 12.56
N ALA A 17 9.41 -26.12 13.64
CA ALA A 17 10.71 -26.08 14.31
C ALA A 17 11.89 -25.68 13.40
N GLY A 18 12.34 -24.43 13.58
CA GLY A 18 13.76 -24.12 13.75
C GLY A 18 14.58 -23.75 12.51
N LEU A 19 14.90 -22.47 12.38
CA LEU A 19 16.29 -22.00 12.28
C LEU A 19 16.38 -20.47 12.49
N LEU A 20 16.50 -20.10 13.76
CA LEU A 20 17.20 -18.91 14.21
C LEU A 20 18.69 -19.26 14.32
N ALA A 21 19.54 -18.62 13.51
CA ALA A 21 20.98 -18.46 13.72
C ALA A 21 21.47 -17.42 12.69
N LEU A 22 21.62 -16.14 13.06
CA LEU A 22 22.82 -15.57 13.69
C LEU A 22 24.05 -15.59 12.77
N CYS A 23 24.48 -14.41 12.31
CA CYS A 23 25.88 -13.96 12.31
C CYS A 23 25.99 -12.51 11.80
N LEU A 24 26.03 -11.58 12.75
CA LEU A 24 26.71 -10.29 12.63
C LEU A 24 28.20 -10.53 12.33
N LEU A 25 28.77 -9.87 11.32
CA LEU A 25 30.21 -9.57 11.26
C LEU A 25 30.54 -8.61 10.09
N LEU A 26 30.73 -7.33 10.42
CA LEU A 26 31.72 -6.49 9.73
C LEU A 26 33.12 -7.03 10.08
N PRO A 27 34.03 -7.11 9.12
CA PRO A 27 35.19 -6.21 9.19
C PRO A 27 35.62 -5.67 7.83
N GLY A 28 36.29 -4.52 7.85
CA GLY A 28 36.72 -3.81 6.66
C GLY A 28 37.82 -4.50 5.87
N CYS A 29 38.05 -3.97 4.67
CA CYS A 29 39.31 -4.07 3.95
C CYS A 29 39.40 -2.91 2.96
N LEU A 30 40.09 -1.85 3.38
CA LEU A 30 40.85 -0.99 2.47
C LEU A 30 42.03 -1.81 1.95
N PRO A 31 42.46 -1.57 0.70
CA PRO A 31 43.88 -1.24 0.55
C PRO A 31 44.11 0.06 -0.24
N GLU A 32 45.00 0.86 0.34
CA GLU A 32 45.72 1.97 -0.26
C GLU A 32 46.71 1.50 -1.34
N THR A 33 46.92 2.32 -2.37
CA THR A 33 48.21 2.76 -2.95
C THR A 33 47.82 3.67 -4.13
N HIS A 34 48.17 4.94 -4.22
CA HIS A 34 49.55 5.42 -4.31
C HIS A 34 49.72 6.79 -3.64
N SER A 35 50.80 6.85 -2.88
CA SER A 35 51.55 8.07 -2.55
C SER A 35 51.95 8.81 -3.83
N THR A 36 51.42 10.01 -4.01
CA THR A 36 52.17 11.12 -4.62
C THR A 36 52.23 12.21 -3.57
N ALA A 37 53.16 12.03 -2.64
CA ALA A 37 53.68 13.15 -1.89
C ALA A 37 54.17 14.21 -2.89
N GLN A 38 53.71 15.44 -2.67
CA GLN A 38 54.63 16.56 -2.58
C GLN A 38 55.35 16.97 -3.86
N GLU A 39 54.66 17.71 -4.71
CA GLU A 39 55.31 18.80 -5.44
C GLU A 39 54.26 19.83 -5.85
N ARG A 40 54.61 21.12 -5.69
CA ARG A 40 53.81 22.32 -6.01
C ARG A 40 52.93 22.86 -4.88
N ARG A 41 53.50 22.97 -3.67
CA ARG A 41 53.39 24.25 -2.97
C ARG A 41 54.41 25.20 -3.59
N ASP A 42 54.04 26.47 -3.62
CA ASP A 42 54.82 27.63 -4.08
C ASP A 42 54.64 28.02 -5.54
N MET A 43 53.46 28.57 -5.86
CA MET A 43 53.36 29.74 -6.74
C MET A 43 52.14 30.59 -6.35
N ALA A 44 52.45 31.76 -5.77
CA ALA A 44 51.75 33.03 -5.91
C ALA A 44 50.29 33.16 -5.41
N ALA A 45 50.20 33.83 -4.26
CA ALA A 45 49.10 34.72 -3.93
C ALA A 45 48.84 35.76 -5.04
N GLY A 46 47.57 36.06 -5.29
CA GLY A 46 47.16 37.26 -6.01
C GLY A 46 45.76 37.15 -6.60
N MET A 47 44.86 38.04 -6.16
CA MET A 47 43.61 38.45 -6.83
C MET A 47 42.54 37.35 -7.00
N THR A 48 41.24 37.52 -6.79
CA THR A 48 40.32 38.62 -6.45
C THR A 48 39.05 37.87 -6.01
N ASP A 49 38.38 38.29 -4.96
CA ASP A 49 37.11 39.01 -5.04
C ASP A 49 36.10 38.46 -6.07
N GLU A 50 34.88 38.25 -5.57
CA GLU A 50 33.65 38.00 -6.34
C GLU A 50 33.49 36.62 -7.02
N GLY A 51 33.30 35.60 -6.19
CA GLY A 51 32.69 34.34 -6.59
C GLY A 51 31.55 33.96 -5.66
N ARG A 52 30.60 34.87 -5.43
CA ARG A 52 29.33 34.54 -4.76
C ARG A 52 28.72 33.39 -5.53
N ALA A 53 28.83 32.17 -4.97
CA ALA A 53 28.08 31.03 -5.43
C ALA A 53 26.63 31.49 -5.51
N VAL A 54 26.17 31.70 -6.75
CA VAL A 54 24.77 31.89 -7.07
C VAL A 54 24.16 30.56 -6.66
N ARG A 55 23.70 30.49 -5.40
CA ARG A 55 22.74 29.48 -4.98
C ARG A 55 21.67 29.56 -6.05
N SER A 56 21.55 28.52 -6.85
CA SER A 56 20.40 28.34 -7.72
C SER A 56 19.20 28.71 -6.88
N ASP A 57 18.53 29.79 -7.28
CA ASP A 57 17.30 30.25 -6.68
C ASP A 57 16.36 29.04 -6.78
N GLU A 58 16.26 28.27 -5.70
CA GLU A 58 15.42 27.08 -5.63
C GLU A 58 14.00 27.60 -5.82
N LEU A 59 13.51 27.47 -7.05
CA LEU A 59 12.13 27.79 -7.39
C LEU A 59 11.25 27.15 -6.32
N PRO A 60 10.35 27.91 -5.67
CA PRO A 60 9.53 27.36 -4.62
C PRO A 60 8.77 26.16 -5.18
N ALA A 61 8.90 25.00 -4.51
CA ALA A 61 8.24 23.78 -4.95
C ALA A 61 6.75 24.09 -5.22
N PRO A 62 6.21 23.68 -6.38
CA PRO A 62 4.83 24.00 -6.72
C PRO A 62 3.90 23.47 -5.63
N ARG A 63 3.09 24.37 -5.06
CA ARG A 63 2.07 23.99 -4.08
C ARG A 63 1.02 23.17 -4.82
N LEU A 64 0.97 21.88 -4.53
CA LEU A 64 -0.08 21.00 -5.06
C LEU A 64 -1.43 21.53 -4.57
N THR A 65 -2.32 21.84 -5.51
CA THR A 65 -3.70 22.16 -5.19
C THR A 65 -4.42 20.89 -4.67
N GLY A 66 -5.57 21.05 -4.01
CA GLY A 66 -6.35 19.90 -3.53
C GLY A 66 -6.65 18.89 -4.64
N ALA A 67 -7.03 19.38 -5.83
CA ALA A 67 -7.29 18.54 -7.00
C ALA A 67 -6.03 17.80 -7.51
N ALA A 68 -4.88 18.47 -7.56
CA ALA A 68 -3.62 17.83 -7.94
C ALA A 68 -3.21 16.74 -6.93
N SER A 69 -3.52 16.94 -5.65
CA SER A 69 -3.27 15.97 -4.59
C SER A 69 -4.19 14.76 -4.69
N GLU A 70 -5.49 14.96 -4.95
CA GLU A 70 -6.44 13.86 -5.16
C GLU A 70 -6.06 12.98 -6.36
N ARG A 71 -5.62 13.62 -7.45
CA ARG A 71 -5.16 12.89 -8.64
C ARG A 71 -3.96 12.00 -8.31
N LEU A 72 -2.99 12.49 -7.54
CA LEU A 72 -1.83 11.70 -7.11
C LEU A 72 -2.24 10.53 -6.22
N ILE A 73 -3.18 10.73 -5.29
CA ILE A 73 -3.68 9.65 -4.43
C ILE A 73 -4.39 8.58 -5.28
N TYR A 74 -5.20 8.99 -6.26
CA TYR A 74 -5.84 8.07 -7.19
C TYR A 74 -4.82 7.29 -8.04
N ASP A 75 -3.85 7.99 -8.64
CA ASP A 75 -2.83 7.34 -9.46
C ASP A 75 -1.94 6.39 -8.64
N GLN A 76 -1.65 6.72 -7.39
CA GLN A 76 -0.95 5.82 -6.46
C GLN A 76 -1.81 4.58 -6.16
N ALA A 77 -3.10 4.75 -5.86
CA ALA A 77 -4.00 3.63 -5.59
C ALA A 77 -4.12 2.70 -6.82
N ARG A 78 -4.22 3.29 -8.02
CA ARG A 78 -4.24 2.55 -9.29
C ARG A 78 -2.93 1.83 -9.56
N GLY A 79 -1.79 2.50 -9.32
CA GLY A 79 -0.45 1.95 -9.52
C GLY A 79 -0.12 0.77 -8.61
N GLN A 80 -0.72 0.71 -7.41
CA GLN A 80 -0.58 -0.43 -6.50
C GLN A 80 -1.26 -1.71 -7.01
N ASN A 81 -2.13 -1.61 -8.02
CA ASN A 81 -2.80 -2.75 -8.63
C ASN A 81 -3.46 -3.68 -7.57
N SER A 82 -4.13 -3.10 -6.58
CA SER A 82 -4.75 -3.77 -5.42
C SER A 82 -6.22 -3.33 -5.26
N ASN A 83 -7.10 -4.28 -4.92
CA ASN A 83 -8.49 -3.99 -4.54
C ASN A 83 -8.53 -3.10 -3.31
N ALA A 84 -7.77 -3.44 -2.26
CA ALA A 84 -7.73 -2.68 -1.01
C ALA A 84 -7.34 -1.22 -1.23
N ALA A 85 -6.39 -0.94 -2.12
CA ALA A 85 -5.97 0.42 -2.45
C ALA A 85 -7.11 1.25 -3.09
N LEU A 86 -7.82 0.68 -4.07
CA LEU A 86 -8.96 1.33 -4.71
C LEU A 86 -10.15 1.48 -3.76
N ILE A 87 -10.40 0.47 -2.92
CA ILE A 87 -11.45 0.51 -1.88
C ILE A 87 -11.16 1.63 -0.88
N MET A 88 -9.93 1.75 -0.40
CA MET A 88 -9.53 2.83 0.52
C MET A 88 -9.58 4.20 -0.13
N PHE A 89 -9.23 4.31 -1.42
CA PHE A 89 -9.41 5.55 -2.16
C PHE A 89 -10.88 5.99 -2.17
N LEU A 90 -11.81 5.07 -2.48
CA LEU A 90 -13.25 5.36 -2.50
C LEU A 90 -13.80 5.69 -1.11
N ALA A 91 -13.34 4.98 -0.07
CA ALA A 91 -13.75 5.24 1.31
C ALA A 91 -13.36 6.65 1.77
N ARG A 92 -12.15 7.10 1.43
CA ARG A 92 -11.60 8.38 1.87
C ARG A 92 -12.02 9.54 0.98
N ASN A 93 -12.30 9.28 -0.29
CA ASN A 93 -12.57 10.30 -1.31
C ASN A 93 -13.86 9.99 -2.11
N PRO A 94 -15.02 9.81 -1.45
CA PRO A 94 -16.25 9.34 -2.11
C PRO A 94 -16.79 10.34 -3.15
N ALA A 95 -16.49 11.62 -3.00
CA ALA A 95 -16.91 12.70 -3.88
C ALA A 95 -15.84 13.13 -4.91
N SER A 96 -14.68 12.45 -4.94
CA SER A 96 -13.60 12.80 -5.88
C SER A 96 -14.07 12.63 -7.32
N PRO A 97 -13.67 13.51 -8.25
CA PRO A 97 -13.92 13.32 -9.68
C PRO A 97 -13.34 12.01 -10.23
N HIS A 98 -12.38 11.39 -9.54
CA HIS A 98 -11.79 10.10 -9.93
C HIS A 98 -12.51 8.87 -9.35
N ALA A 99 -13.52 9.06 -8.50
CA ALA A 99 -14.29 7.95 -7.93
C ALA A 99 -14.99 7.06 -8.99
N PRO A 100 -15.57 7.60 -10.09
CA PRO A 100 -16.11 6.78 -11.17
C PRO A 100 -15.06 5.84 -11.79
N ASP A 101 -13.86 6.34 -12.08
CA ASP A 101 -12.78 5.53 -12.67
C ASP A 101 -12.27 4.48 -11.68
N ALA A 102 -12.13 4.82 -10.40
CA ALA A 102 -11.76 3.87 -9.36
C ALA A 102 -12.79 2.72 -9.23
N ARG A 103 -14.09 3.03 -9.33
CA ARG A 103 -15.16 2.02 -9.34
C ARG A 103 -15.06 1.12 -10.57
N LEU A 104 -14.82 1.69 -11.75
CA LEU A 104 -14.64 0.91 -12.98
C LEU A 104 -13.47 -0.05 -12.85
N HIS A 105 -12.31 0.44 -12.39
CA HIS A 105 -11.16 -0.42 -12.15
C HIS A 105 -11.47 -1.51 -11.11
N LEU A 106 -12.20 -1.19 -10.04
CA LEU A 106 -12.56 -2.19 -9.04
C LEU A 106 -13.53 -3.26 -9.60
N THR A 107 -14.49 -2.88 -10.46
CA THR A 107 -15.40 -3.85 -11.10
C THR A 107 -14.69 -4.83 -12.03
N LEU A 108 -13.60 -4.41 -12.68
CA LEU A 108 -12.80 -5.28 -13.54
C LEU A 108 -11.95 -6.29 -12.73
N ARG A 109 -11.82 -6.08 -11.41
CA ARG A 109 -11.01 -6.91 -10.54
C ARG A 109 -11.89 -7.88 -9.77
N THR A 110 -11.94 -9.12 -10.25
CA THR A 110 -12.73 -10.21 -9.65
C THR A 110 -11.92 -11.12 -8.73
N THR A 111 -10.59 -11.05 -8.80
CA THR A 111 -9.69 -11.78 -7.90
C THR A 111 -9.45 -10.96 -6.64
N PRO A 112 -9.60 -11.55 -5.43
CA PRO A 112 -9.25 -10.88 -4.19
C PRO A 112 -7.74 -10.62 -4.13
N ASP A 113 -7.33 -9.61 -3.35
CA ASP A 113 -5.91 -9.37 -3.11
C ASP A 113 -5.28 -10.53 -2.34
N ALA A 114 -3.94 -10.66 -2.47
CA ALA A 114 -3.18 -11.63 -1.68
C ALA A 114 -3.34 -11.36 -0.16
N PRO A 115 -3.26 -12.40 0.69
CA PRO A 115 -3.32 -12.22 2.14
C PRO A 115 -2.30 -11.18 2.64
N GLY A 116 -2.72 -10.32 3.57
CA GLY A 116 -1.87 -9.29 4.16
C GLY A 116 -1.85 -7.94 3.41
N ILE A 117 -2.28 -7.88 2.15
CA ILE A 117 -2.33 -6.61 1.39
C ILE A 117 -3.30 -5.61 2.04
N ALA A 118 -4.50 -6.06 2.44
CA ALA A 118 -5.44 -5.20 3.14
C ALA A 118 -4.85 -4.64 4.44
N GLN A 119 -4.08 -5.43 5.19
CA GLN A 119 -3.38 -4.98 6.40
C GLN A 119 -2.34 -3.90 6.09
N ALA A 120 -1.55 -4.11 5.04
CA ALA A 120 -0.51 -3.17 4.63
C ALA A 120 -1.09 -1.84 4.13
N VAL A 121 -2.24 -1.86 3.45
CA VAL A 121 -2.86 -0.67 2.84
C VAL A 121 -3.80 0.08 3.79
N ALA A 122 -4.64 -0.66 4.52
CA ALA A 122 -5.75 -0.10 5.30
C ALA A 122 -5.47 -0.05 6.81
N GLY A 123 -4.45 -0.76 7.31
CA GLY A 123 -4.09 -0.74 8.72
C GLY A 123 -5.23 -1.23 9.61
N ALA A 124 -5.77 -0.36 10.45
CA ALA A 124 -6.87 -0.69 11.37
C ALA A 124 -8.18 -1.08 10.64
N ASP A 125 -8.38 -0.60 9.41
CA ASP A 125 -9.61 -0.87 8.64
C ASP A 125 -9.50 -2.15 7.78
N ALA A 126 -8.41 -2.91 7.90
CA ALA A 126 -8.12 -4.06 7.03
C ALA A 126 -9.23 -5.11 7.02
N ASP A 127 -9.82 -5.41 8.17
CA ASP A 127 -10.92 -6.38 8.28
C ASP A 127 -12.18 -5.87 7.59
N VAL A 128 -12.49 -4.58 7.72
CA VAL A 128 -13.66 -3.96 7.08
C VAL A 128 -13.48 -3.91 5.56
N VAL A 129 -12.28 -3.54 5.09
CA VAL A 129 -11.93 -3.55 3.67
C VAL A 129 -12.03 -4.94 3.08
N SER A 130 -11.48 -5.95 3.77
CA SER A 130 -11.54 -7.35 3.33
C SER A 130 -12.98 -7.88 3.31
N ALA A 131 -13.77 -7.54 4.33
CA ALA A 131 -15.19 -7.90 4.39
C ALA A 131 -16.00 -7.25 3.25
N PHE A 132 -15.72 -5.99 2.93
CA PHE A 132 -16.34 -5.31 1.78
C PHE A 132 -15.93 -5.95 0.45
N ASP A 133 -14.64 -6.23 0.24
CA ASP A 133 -14.14 -6.87 -0.99
C ASP A 133 -14.76 -8.26 -1.18
N ALA A 134 -14.84 -9.06 -0.11
CA ALA A 134 -15.52 -10.35 -0.16
C ALA A 134 -17.02 -10.20 -0.48
N ALA A 135 -17.71 -9.23 0.13
CA ALA A 135 -19.13 -9.00 -0.10
C ALA A 135 -19.44 -8.54 -1.53
N ARG A 136 -18.61 -7.67 -2.13
CA ARG A 136 -18.82 -7.21 -3.51
C ARG A 136 -18.60 -8.34 -4.52
N LEU A 137 -17.61 -9.22 -4.27
CA LEU A 137 -17.26 -10.32 -5.16
C LEU A 137 -18.24 -11.49 -5.06
N ALA A 138 -18.92 -11.63 -3.93
CA ALA A 138 -19.93 -12.65 -3.75
C ALA A 138 -21.17 -12.40 -4.62
N ALA A 139 -21.77 -13.51 -5.08
CA ALA A 139 -22.97 -13.50 -5.89
C ALA A 139 -24.21 -13.06 -5.07
N GLY A 140 -25.09 -12.30 -5.71
CA GLY A 140 -26.36 -11.84 -5.13
C GLY A 140 -26.23 -10.76 -4.07
N SER A 141 -27.34 -10.13 -3.69
CA SER A 141 -27.33 -8.93 -2.84
C SER A 141 -27.19 -9.19 -1.33
N GLY A 142 -27.28 -10.46 -0.89
CA GLY A 142 -27.24 -10.84 0.53
C GLY A 142 -25.95 -10.41 1.26
N PRO A 143 -24.75 -10.74 0.74
CA PRO A 143 -23.48 -10.38 1.38
C PRO A 143 -23.28 -8.87 1.57
N LEU A 144 -23.68 -8.05 0.58
CA LEU A 144 -23.60 -6.60 0.70
C LEU A 144 -24.59 -6.04 1.74
N ARG A 145 -25.79 -6.61 1.87
CA ARG A 145 -26.73 -6.24 2.95
C ARG A 145 -26.15 -6.58 4.33
N ALA A 146 -25.61 -7.78 4.49
CA ALA A 146 -24.96 -8.19 5.74
C ALA A 146 -23.71 -7.35 6.08
N PHE A 147 -23.02 -6.80 5.08
CA PHE A 147 -21.97 -5.81 5.29
C PHE A 147 -22.55 -4.49 5.82
N LEU A 148 -23.61 -3.96 5.20
CA LEU A 148 -24.27 -2.73 5.64
C LEU A 148 -24.78 -2.82 7.08
N ASP A 149 -25.43 -3.92 7.44
CA ASP A 149 -26.00 -4.10 8.79
C ASP A 149 -24.92 -4.05 9.87
N ARG A 150 -23.70 -4.56 9.57
CA ARG A 150 -22.57 -4.58 10.51
C ARG A 150 -21.72 -3.33 10.50
N HIS A 151 -21.64 -2.63 9.37
CA HIS A 151 -20.72 -1.52 9.16
C HIS A 151 -21.41 -0.23 8.72
N ALA A 152 -22.66 -0.01 9.12
CA ALA A 152 -23.47 1.15 8.69
C ALA A 152 -22.81 2.52 8.94
N GLY A 153 -21.96 2.64 9.97
CA GLY A 153 -21.22 3.87 10.27
C GLY A 153 -19.88 4.03 9.55
N HIS A 154 -19.43 3.03 8.78
CA HIS A 154 -18.16 3.08 8.07
C HIS A 154 -18.32 3.76 6.70
N PRO A 155 -17.33 4.53 6.19
CA PRO A 155 -17.43 5.20 4.88
C PRO A 155 -17.77 4.26 3.70
N LEU A 156 -17.35 3.00 3.78
CA LEU A 156 -17.68 1.99 2.76
C LEU A 156 -19.16 1.57 2.73
N ALA A 157 -19.96 1.93 3.73
CA ALA A 157 -21.40 1.67 3.71
C ALA A 157 -22.07 2.38 2.52
N ALA A 158 -21.67 3.61 2.20
CA ALA A 158 -22.21 4.33 1.05
C ALA A 158 -21.92 3.60 -0.28
N GLU A 159 -20.71 3.05 -0.43
CA GLU A 159 -20.35 2.30 -1.63
C GLU A 159 -21.06 0.94 -1.70
N ALA A 160 -21.25 0.26 -0.57
CA ALA A 160 -22.03 -0.98 -0.50
C ALA A 160 -23.51 -0.73 -0.87
N ALA A 161 -24.10 0.34 -0.37
CA ALA A 161 -25.47 0.74 -0.73
C ALA A 161 -25.58 1.08 -2.22
N ARG A 162 -24.60 1.79 -2.78
CA ARG A 162 -24.54 2.09 -4.22
C ARG A 162 -24.49 0.81 -5.06
N LEU A 163 -23.66 -0.17 -4.67
CA LEU A 163 -23.57 -1.45 -5.37
C LEU A 163 -24.88 -2.25 -5.29
N LEU A 164 -25.58 -2.20 -4.15
CA LEU A 164 -26.90 -2.83 -4.02
C LEU A 164 -27.95 -2.20 -4.92
N ALA A 165 -27.95 -0.87 -5.07
CA ALA A 165 -28.87 -0.16 -5.95
C ALA A 165 -28.63 -0.43 -7.44
N ALA A 166 -27.44 -0.93 -7.79
CA ALA A 166 -27.05 -1.25 -9.16
C ALA A 166 -27.24 -2.74 -9.54
N ARG A 167 -27.76 -3.57 -8.61
CA ARG A 167 -27.99 -5.01 -8.80
C ARG A 167 -29.44 -5.34 -9.10
#